data_AF-A0A8H5HJM1-F1
#
_entry.id   AF-A0A8H5HJM1-F1
#
_cell.length_a   1.000
_cell.length_b   1.000
_cell.length_c   1.000
_cell.angle_alpha   90.00
_cell.angle_beta   90.00
_cell.angle_gamma   90.00
#
_symmetry.space_group_name_H-M   'P 1'
#
loop_
_entity.id
_entity.type
_entity.pdbx_description
1 polymer ?
#
loop_
_entity_poly.entity_id
_entity_poly.type
_entity_poly.pdbx_seq_one_letter_code
_entity_poly.pdbx_strand_id
1 'polypeptide(L)'
;MNYNETGNRKYVPVALRTASYIKNITANYSSIFKNVMGWASAQGSEILFFDCHEESLKVQRELGVRVEIVSHEAGVTWEIYERALEKYGGGKDPKDGPPKLGKLLGEGKFSKVYEAADDKNSVIKILKDWTTEKNRRLLQIYDVIKTGRPFDPGNNTEDHYPLMIALELRNLSIINELEEPKPEDFSGWFKMKKIVGTHIWDHPLYKRHPFSVDFQEFVRACMHLAMDSIEEIVKKYGVEHCDAHFKNVVFNFDGNKPVRARLLDWGIAVKMKWDDSQYIRGDDFLIIVPPYQDIRAGAKYSPSSFRRYWIAWMVKTEYDALWSRRAITETDGKAFLQDLDWWYRRP
;
A
#
# COMPACT_ATOMS: atom_id res chain seq x y z
N MET A 1 -15.65 45.29 -6.83
CA MET A 1 -15.63 44.67 -5.49
C MET A 1 -16.70 43.58 -5.51
N ASN A 2 -16.44 42.28 -5.45
CA ASN A 2 -15.34 41.52 -4.84
C ASN A 2 -14.94 40.34 -5.74
N TYR A 3 -13.64 40.10 -5.87
CA TYR A 3 -13.07 38.80 -6.26
C TYR A 3 -12.84 38.01 -4.96
N ASN A 4 -13.38 36.79 -4.88
CA ASN A 4 -12.94 35.82 -3.87
C ASN A 4 -11.75 35.05 -4.45
N GLU A 5 -10.55 35.40 -3.97
CA GLU A 5 -9.30 34.73 -4.24
C GLU A 5 -9.16 33.49 -3.33
N THR A 6 -9.24 32.31 -3.93
CA THR A 6 -8.52 31.11 -3.44
C THR A 6 -7.80 30.48 -4.62
N GLY A 7 -6.79 31.19 -5.13
CA GLY A 7 -5.90 30.68 -6.16
C GLY A 7 -4.86 29.73 -5.57
N ASN A 8 -5.14 28.42 -5.56
CA ASN A 8 -4.09 27.41 -5.49
C ASN A 8 -3.27 27.50 -6.78
N ARG A 9 -2.20 28.30 -6.78
CA ARG A 9 -1.28 28.46 -7.92
C ARG A 9 -0.37 27.24 -8.00
N LYS A 10 -0.54 26.42 -9.04
CA LYS A 10 0.35 25.29 -9.35
C LYS A 10 1.55 25.84 -10.13
N TYR A 11 2.76 25.59 -9.65
CA TYR A 11 3.98 25.83 -10.42
C TYR A 11 3.98 24.92 -11.66
N VAL A 12 4.31 25.48 -12.82
CA VAL A 12 4.50 24.70 -14.05
C VAL A 12 6.01 24.54 -14.27
N PRO A 13 6.60 23.37 -13.97
CA PRO A 13 8.03 23.16 -14.18
C PRO A 13 8.32 23.06 -15.69
N VAL A 14 9.26 23.87 -16.17
CA VAL A 14 9.75 23.82 -17.56
C VAL A 14 11.26 23.58 -17.53
N ALA A 15 11.65 22.32 -17.68
CA ALA A 15 13.05 21.95 -17.84
C ALA A 15 13.43 22.01 -19.33
N LEU A 16 13.96 23.14 -19.79
CA LEU A 16 14.59 23.21 -21.11
C LEU A 16 16.00 22.63 -21.01
N ARG A 17 16.16 21.36 -21.41
CA ARG A 17 17.49 20.81 -21.75
C ARG A 17 17.97 21.45 -23.05
N THR A 18 18.50 22.68 -23.00
CA THR A 18 19.25 23.26 -24.12
C THR A 18 20.68 22.71 -24.11
N ALA A 19 20.83 21.40 -24.31
CA ALA A 19 22.16 20.77 -24.42
C ALA A 19 22.43 20.12 -25.79
N SER A 20 21.50 20.14 -26.75
CA SER A 20 21.79 19.49 -28.05
C SER A 20 21.02 19.99 -29.27
N TYR A 21 20.19 21.05 -29.17
CA TYR A 21 19.64 21.71 -30.34
C TYR A 21 19.82 23.21 -30.19
N ILE A 22 20.31 23.83 -31.27
CA ILE A 22 20.59 25.25 -31.44
C ILE A 22 22.05 25.64 -31.17
N LYS A 23 22.91 25.26 -32.11
CA LYS A 23 24.28 25.80 -32.23
C LYS A 23 24.31 27.20 -32.89
N ASN A 24 23.15 27.84 -33.14
CA ASN A 24 23.04 29.04 -33.99
C ASN A 24 21.82 29.96 -33.72
N ILE A 25 21.27 30.00 -32.52
CA ILE A 25 20.32 31.08 -32.17
C ILE A 25 20.87 31.75 -30.92
N THR A 26 21.26 33.02 -31.07
CA THR A 26 21.25 34.05 -30.04
C THR A 26 19.81 34.22 -29.53
N ALA A 27 19.24 33.16 -28.96
CA ALA A 27 17.86 33.15 -28.56
C ALA A 27 17.77 33.95 -27.27
N ASN A 28 17.18 35.13 -27.36
CA ASN A 28 16.89 35.95 -26.21
C ASN A 28 15.95 35.16 -25.27
N TYR A 29 16.49 34.64 -24.15
CA TYR A 29 15.73 33.84 -23.20
C TYR A 29 14.43 34.54 -22.76
N SER A 30 14.42 35.88 -22.67
CA SER A 30 13.21 36.63 -22.35
C SER A 30 12.10 36.44 -23.40
N SER A 31 12.43 36.35 -24.69
CA SER A 31 11.43 36.07 -25.72
C SER A 31 10.87 34.65 -25.60
N ILE A 32 11.71 33.67 -25.27
CA ILE A 32 11.28 32.28 -25.02
C ILE A 32 10.31 32.24 -23.83
N PHE A 33 10.69 32.83 -22.71
CA PHE A 33 9.88 32.79 -21.49
C PHE A 33 8.57 33.59 -21.61
N LYS A 34 8.52 34.65 -22.43
CA LYS A 34 7.24 35.30 -22.79
C LYS A 34 6.28 34.35 -23.49
N ASN A 35 6.78 33.54 -24.44
CA ASN A 35 5.96 32.53 -25.13
C ASN A 35 5.52 31.42 -24.17
N VAL A 36 6.44 30.93 -23.33
CA VAL A 36 6.15 29.89 -22.33
C VAL A 36 5.09 30.36 -21.34
N MET A 37 5.20 31.59 -20.81
CA MET A 37 4.19 32.21 -19.94
C MET A 37 2.82 32.28 -20.64
N GLY A 38 2.79 32.64 -21.93
CA GLY A 38 1.57 32.66 -22.74
C GLY A 38 0.95 31.27 -22.92
N TRP A 39 1.75 30.26 -23.27
CA TRP A 39 1.28 28.88 -23.45
C TRP A 39 0.82 28.24 -22.15
N ALA A 40 1.56 28.44 -21.06
CA ALA A 40 1.26 27.87 -19.76
C ALA A 40 0.16 28.65 -19.01
N SER A 41 -0.28 29.80 -19.53
CA SER A 41 -1.15 30.75 -18.81
C SER A 41 -0.61 31.05 -17.40
N ALA A 42 0.71 31.21 -17.27
CA ALA A 42 1.43 31.36 -16.00
C ALA A 42 2.15 32.71 -15.93
N GLN A 43 2.22 33.29 -14.74
CA GLN A 43 3.05 34.47 -14.45
C GLN A 43 4.52 34.05 -14.28
N GLY A 44 5.46 34.93 -14.61
CA GLY A 44 6.89 34.60 -14.49
C GLY A 44 7.28 34.14 -13.09
N SER A 45 6.71 34.73 -12.03
CA SER A 45 6.94 34.34 -10.63
C SER A 45 6.55 32.90 -10.29
N GLU A 46 5.81 32.23 -11.16
CA GLU A 46 5.34 30.84 -11.05
C GLU A 46 6.23 29.86 -11.84
N ILE A 47 7.28 30.37 -12.48
CA ILE A 47 8.21 29.59 -13.29
C ILE A 47 9.58 29.58 -12.60
N LEU A 48 10.15 28.39 -12.45
CA LEU A 48 11.50 28.16 -11.96
C LEU A 48 12.37 27.67 -13.12
N PHE A 49 13.43 28.40 -13.41
CA PHE A 49 14.35 28.16 -14.51
C PHE A 49 15.75 27.84 -13.97
N PHE A 50 16.33 26.72 -14.41
CA PHE A 50 17.69 26.32 -14.08
C PHE A 50 18.58 26.47 -15.30
N ASP A 51 19.71 27.16 -15.16
CA ASP A 51 20.69 27.35 -16.23
C ASP A 51 22.10 27.48 -15.64
N CYS A 52 23.15 27.34 -16.45
CA CYS A 52 24.53 27.52 -16.02
C CYS A 52 25.12 28.89 -16.40
N HIS A 53 24.35 29.74 -17.07
CA HIS A 53 24.78 31.05 -17.57
C HIS A 53 24.19 32.18 -16.72
N GLU A 54 25.03 33.06 -16.16
CA GLU A 54 24.58 34.20 -15.34
C GLU A 54 23.69 35.18 -16.13
N GLU A 55 23.84 35.22 -17.46
CA GLU A 55 23.01 36.02 -18.37
C GLU A 55 21.51 35.70 -18.22
N SER A 56 21.16 34.50 -17.78
CA SER A 56 19.78 34.08 -17.53
C SER A 56 19.11 34.83 -16.38
N LEU A 57 19.87 35.45 -15.47
CA LEU A 57 19.33 36.38 -14.46
C LEU A 57 18.63 37.60 -15.09
N LYS A 58 18.90 37.91 -16.37
CA LYS A 58 18.16 38.94 -17.10
C LYS A 58 16.67 38.59 -17.24
N VAL A 59 16.33 37.32 -17.41
CA VAL A 59 14.93 36.84 -17.51
C VAL A 59 14.20 37.07 -16.18
N GLN A 60 14.89 36.84 -15.06
CA GLN A 60 14.35 37.13 -13.73
C GLN A 60 14.02 38.61 -13.57
N ARG A 61 14.94 39.49 -13.97
CA ARG A 61 14.73 40.95 -13.91
C ARG A 61 13.61 41.42 -14.82
N GLU A 62 13.50 40.87 -16.03
CA GLU A 62 12.56 41.35 -17.05
C GLU A 62 11.16 40.74 -16.93
N LEU A 63 11.05 39.49 -16.48
CA LEU A 63 9.78 38.73 -16.52
C LEU A 63 9.35 38.20 -15.15
N GLY A 64 10.19 38.33 -14.12
CA GLY A 64 9.92 37.79 -12.79
C GLY A 64 10.08 36.26 -12.68
N VAL A 65 10.66 35.61 -13.69
CA VAL A 65 11.02 34.18 -13.66
C VAL A 65 12.07 33.92 -12.60
N ARG A 66 11.92 32.88 -11.78
CA ARG A 66 12.89 32.56 -10.73
C ARG A 66 14.03 31.76 -11.35
N VAL A 67 15.27 32.23 -11.20
CA VAL A 67 16.42 31.61 -11.86
C VAL A 67 17.39 31.03 -10.83
N GLU A 68 17.79 29.77 -11.03
CA GLU A 68 18.86 29.12 -10.28
C GLU A 68 20.04 28.84 -11.22
N ILE A 69 21.19 29.42 -10.87
CA ILE A 69 22.44 29.18 -11.60
C ILE A 69 23.06 27.89 -11.07
N VAL A 70 23.19 26.90 -11.95
CA VAL A 70 23.71 25.57 -11.63
C VAL A 70 25.05 25.31 -12.31
N SER A 71 25.87 24.42 -11.75
CA SER A 71 27.16 24.07 -12.37
C SER A 71 26.93 23.44 -13.74
N HIS A 72 27.74 23.85 -14.72
CA HIS A 72 27.72 23.22 -16.05
C HIS A 72 28.11 21.73 -15.96
N GLU A 73 29.02 21.36 -15.06
CA GLU A 73 29.48 19.97 -14.91
C GLU A 73 28.47 19.08 -14.19
N ALA A 74 27.84 19.59 -13.12
CA ALA A 74 26.91 18.82 -12.30
C ALA A 74 25.46 18.86 -12.82
N GLY A 75 25.09 19.90 -13.56
CA GLY A 75 23.71 20.17 -13.97
C GLY A 75 22.78 20.39 -12.76
N VAL A 76 21.49 20.08 -12.96
CA VAL A 76 20.49 20.13 -11.88
C VAL A 76 20.48 18.78 -11.16
N THR A 77 20.99 18.76 -9.92
CA THR A 77 20.81 17.61 -9.03
C THR A 77 19.47 17.71 -8.29
N TRP A 78 19.04 16.60 -7.69
CA TRP A 78 17.79 16.57 -6.92
C TRP A 78 17.83 17.53 -5.72
N GLU A 79 18.97 17.63 -5.05
CA GLU A 79 19.20 18.53 -3.91
C GLU A 79 19.15 20.01 -4.32
N ILE A 80 19.59 20.33 -5.55
CA ILE A 80 19.50 21.69 -6.10
C ILE A 80 18.04 22.02 -6.42
N TYR A 81 17.32 21.07 -7.01
CA TYR A 81 15.90 21.23 -7.34
C TYR A 81 15.04 21.43 -6.09
N GLU A 82 15.22 20.59 -5.05
CA GLU A 82 14.47 20.71 -3.79
C GLU A 82 14.75 22.04 -3.08
N ARG A 83 16.03 22.43 -2.95
CA ARG A 83 16.40 23.72 -2.36
C ARG A 83 15.79 24.91 -3.10
N ALA A 84 15.73 24.83 -4.42
CA ALA A 84 15.14 25.87 -5.24
C ALA A 84 13.61 25.95 -5.04
N LEU A 85 12.95 24.80 -4.92
CA LEU A 85 11.53 24.76 -4.55
C LEU A 85 11.28 25.28 -3.13
N GLU A 86 12.16 25.03 -2.17
CA GLU A 86 12.05 25.58 -0.81
C GLU A 86 12.28 27.09 -0.76
N LYS A 87 13.30 27.57 -1.48
CA LYS A 87 13.66 28.99 -1.55
C LYS A 87 12.55 29.85 -2.16
N TYR A 88 11.74 29.26 -3.05
CA TYR A 88 10.83 30.00 -3.90
C TYR A 88 9.36 29.59 -3.83
N GLY A 89 9.07 28.35 -3.47
CA GLY A 89 7.75 27.96 -3.00
C GLY A 89 7.52 28.66 -1.68
N GLY A 90 6.59 29.63 -1.63
CA GLY A 90 5.98 29.99 -0.36
C GLY A 90 5.40 28.72 0.21
N GLY A 91 6.14 28.08 1.10
CA GLY A 91 5.85 26.76 1.60
C GLY A 91 4.48 26.79 2.24
N LYS A 92 3.51 26.16 1.57
CA LYS A 92 2.75 25.20 2.36
C LYS A 92 3.81 24.23 2.83
N ASP A 93 4.05 24.17 4.13
CA ASP A 93 4.69 23.02 4.74
C ASP A 93 4.14 21.78 4.02
N PRO A 94 4.96 21.01 3.29
CA PRO A 94 4.65 19.61 3.23
C PRO A 94 4.74 19.20 4.69
N LYS A 95 3.60 18.83 5.30
CA LYS A 95 3.67 18.19 6.61
C LYS A 95 4.59 16.97 6.61
N ASP A 96 5.00 16.48 5.45
CA ASP A 96 5.75 15.26 5.30
C ASP A 96 6.96 15.45 4.37
N GLY A 97 8.12 15.72 4.97
CA GLY A 97 9.35 15.10 4.42
C GLY A 97 9.20 13.57 4.43
N PRO A 98 10.06 12.81 3.75
CA PRO A 98 10.02 11.36 3.81
C PRO A 98 9.96 10.89 5.28
N PRO A 99 9.09 9.92 5.61
CA PRO A 99 8.81 9.61 7.00
C PRO A 99 10.07 9.09 7.68
N LYS A 100 10.27 9.41 8.96
CA LYS A 100 11.49 9.01 9.66
C LYS A 100 11.49 7.50 9.88
N LEU A 101 12.42 6.82 9.21
CA LEU A 101 12.50 5.36 9.23
C LEU A 101 13.38 4.86 10.38
N GLY A 102 12.85 3.90 11.12
CA GLY A 102 13.60 3.09 12.08
C GLY A 102 14.15 1.82 11.44
N LYS A 103 14.15 0.73 12.21
CA LYS A 103 14.64 -0.58 11.78
C LYS A 103 13.77 -1.16 10.66
N LEU A 104 14.40 -1.78 9.66
CA LEU A 104 13.70 -2.61 8.67
C LEU A 104 13.13 -3.87 9.36
N LEU A 105 11.81 -4.05 9.26
CA LEU A 105 11.09 -5.19 9.81
C LEU A 105 10.88 -6.30 8.79
N GLY A 106 10.70 -5.95 7.51
CA GLY A 106 10.46 -6.93 6.47
C GLY A 106 10.48 -6.33 5.06
N GLU A 107 10.68 -7.20 4.08
CA GLU A 107 10.72 -6.83 2.67
C GLU A 107 9.90 -7.83 1.85
N GLY A 108 8.91 -7.32 1.13
CA GLY A 108 8.09 -8.07 0.20
C GLY A 108 8.47 -7.79 -1.25
N LYS A 109 7.75 -8.42 -2.19
CA LYS A 109 7.93 -8.18 -3.64
C LYS A 109 7.75 -6.71 -4.01
N PHE A 110 6.78 -6.05 -3.41
CA PHE A 110 6.33 -4.71 -3.80
C PHE A 110 6.72 -3.60 -2.82
N SER A 111 7.15 -3.94 -1.60
CA SER A 111 7.34 -2.93 -0.55
C SER A 111 8.36 -3.36 0.49
N LYS A 112 8.81 -2.40 1.29
CA LYS A 112 9.61 -2.58 2.50
C LYS A 112 8.84 -2.00 3.69
N VAL A 113 8.91 -2.66 4.84
CA VAL A 113 8.23 -2.23 6.07
C VAL A 113 9.28 -1.92 7.13
N TYR A 114 9.19 -0.73 7.71
CA TYR A 114 10.09 -0.21 8.74
C TYR A 114 9.32 0.10 10.02
N GLU A 115 10.00 0.12 11.16
CA GLU A 115 9.50 0.83 12.32
C GLU A 115 9.42 2.33 12.02
N ALA A 116 8.41 3.02 12.56
CA ALA A 116 8.43 4.47 12.58
C ALA A 116 9.41 4.95 13.66
N ALA A 117 10.39 5.78 13.29
CA ALA A 117 11.42 6.23 14.24
C ALA A 117 10.85 7.19 15.30
N ASP A 118 9.74 7.84 14.98
CA ASP A 118 9.04 8.82 15.82
C ASP A 118 7.85 8.23 16.60
N ASP A 119 7.36 7.04 16.22
CA ASP A 119 6.27 6.34 16.90
C ASP A 119 6.51 4.83 17.00
N LYS A 120 6.77 4.37 18.22
CA LYS A 120 6.99 2.94 18.52
C LYS A 120 5.77 2.05 18.25
N ASN A 121 4.58 2.63 18.16
CA ASN A 121 3.32 1.92 17.92
C ASN A 121 2.94 1.87 16.44
N SER A 122 3.81 2.32 15.55
CA SER A 122 3.53 2.40 14.12
C SER A 122 4.63 1.77 13.29
N VAL A 123 4.26 1.39 12.07
CA VAL A 123 5.19 0.92 11.03
C VAL A 123 4.92 1.68 9.75
N ILE A 124 5.97 1.86 8.95
CA ILE A 124 5.92 2.57 7.68
C ILE A 124 6.17 1.56 6.57
N LYS A 125 5.22 1.45 5.64
CA LYS A 125 5.36 0.68 4.41
C LYS A 125 5.73 1.62 3.27
N ILE A 126 6.85 1.35 2.62
CA ILE A 126 7.36 2.10 1.46
C ILE A 126 7.26 1.22 0.24
N LEU A 127 6.66 1.75 -0.83
CA LEU A 127 6.50 1.03 -2.08
C LEU A 127 7.78 1.09 -2.92
N LYS A 128 8.12 -0.04 -3.53
CA LYS A 128 9.21 -0.16 -4.50
C LYS A 128 8.75 0.35 -5.86
N ASP A 129 9.68 0.94 -6.60
CA ASP A 129 9.50 1.42 -7.98
C ASP A 129 8.25 2.32 -8.15
N TRP A 130 7.92 3.12 -7.12
CA TRP A 130 6.77 4.02 -7.14
C TRP A 130 7.10 5.27 -7.95
N THR A 131 6.23 5.61 -8.90
CA THR A 131 6.42 6.77 -9.80
C THR A 131 5.24 7.72 -9.68
N THR A 132 5.44 8.99 -10.08
CA THR A 132 4.37 9.99 -10.15
C THR A 132 3.19 9.51 -11.00
N GLU A 133 3.46 8.75 -12.06
CA GLU A 133 2.41 8.21 -12.93
C GLU A 133 1.60 7.11 -12.23
N LYS A 134 2.26 6.18 -11.52
CA LYS A 134 1.57 5.19 -10.68
C LYS A 134 0.75 5.87 -9.58
N ASN A 135 1.28 6.96 -9.01
CA ASN A 135 0.56 7.74 -8.00
C ASN A 135 -0.71 8.37 -8.57
N ARG A 136 -0.59 9.05 -9.71
CA ARG A 136 -1.74 9.64 -10.43
C ARG A 136 -2.79 8.57 -10.75
N ARG A 137 -2.36 7.39 -11.22
CA ARG A 137 -3.25 6.29 -11.57
C ARG A 137 -3.94 5.69 -10.34
N LEU A 138 -3.20 5.51 -9.24
CA LEU A 138 -3.77 5.07 -7.96
C LEU A 138 -4.87 6.00 -7.49
N LEU A 139 -4.64 7.32 -7.50
CA LEU A 139 -5.63 8.30 -7.03
C LEU A 139 -6.92 8.24 -7.86
N GLN A 140 -6.81 8.05 -9.18
CA GLN A 140 -7.98 7.84 -10.05
C GLN A 140 -8.76 6.58 -9.72
N ILE A 141 -8.06 5.47 -9.46
CA ILE A 141 -8.69 4.20 -9.06
C ILE A 141 -9.34 4.35 -7.68
N TYR A 142 -8.63 4.97 -6.74
CA TYR A 142 -9.12 5.22 -5.39
C TYR A 142 -10.41 6.06 -5.39
N ASP A 143 -10.48 7.10 -6.23
CA ASP A 143 -11.68 7.92 -6.42
C ASP A 143 -12.90 7.11 -6.87
N VAL A 144 -12.71 6.02 -7.62
CA VAL A 144 -13.79 5.10 -7.98
C VAL A 144 -14.17 4.23 -6.78
N ILE A 145 -13.20 3.49 -6.21
CA ILE A 145 -13.48 2.46 -5.20
C ILE A 145 -13.97 3.03 -3.86
N LYS A 146 -13.60 4.27 -3.51
CA LYS A 146 -14.08 4.94 -2.29
C LYS A 146 -15.58 5.24 -2.33
N THR A 147 -16.17 5.34 -3.53
CA THR A 147 -17.63 5.50 -3.71
C THR A 147 -18.40 4.19 -3.57
N GLY A 148 -17.70 3.08 -3.30
CA GLY A 148 -18.27 1.75 -3.19
C GLY A 148 -18.39 1.00 -4.52
N ARG A 149 -18.06 1.63 -5.65
CA ARG A 149 -18.06 0.96 -6.98
C ARG A 149 -16.82 0.10 -7.16
N PRO A 150 -16.93 -1.09 -7.77
CA PRO A 150 -15.76 -1.88 -8.09
C PRO A 150 -14.98 -1.26 -9.25
N PHE A 151 -13.67 -1.49 -9.29
CA PHE A 151 -12.81 -1.12 -10.41
C PHE A 151 -12.23 -2.40 -11.02
N ASP A 152 -12.59 -2.68 -12.27
CA ASP A 152 -12.06 -3.80 -13.04
C ASP A 152 -10.88 -3.31 -13.90
N PRO A 153 -9.64 -3.76 -13.64
CA PRO A 153 -8.48 -3.38 -14.45
C PRO A 153 -8.46 -4.09 -15.82
N GLY A 154 -9.35 -5.05 -16.08
CA GLY A 154 -9.35 -5.87 -17.28
C GLY A 154 -8.01 -6.59 -17.47
N ASN A 155 -7.49 -6.52 -18.70
CA ASN A 155 -6.15 -7.05 -19.02
C ASN A 155 -5.03 -6.03 -18.85
N ASN A 156 -5.31 -4.84 -18.28
CA ASN A 156 -4.30 -3.81 -18.11
C ASN A 156 -3.42 -4.10 -16.89
N THR A 157 -2.28 -4.76 -17.14
CA THR A 157 -1.32 -5.11 -16.10
C THR A 157 -0.71 -3.90 -15.39
N GLU A 158 -0.74 -2.71 -16.01
CA GLU A 158 -0.27 -1.46 -15.37
C GLU A 158 -1.20 -0.99 -14.25
N ASP A 159 -2.50 -1.33 -14.31
CA ASP A 159 -3.49 -0.96 -13.29
C ASP A 159 -3.52 -1.93 -12.12
N HIS A 160 -2.96 -3.14 -12.29
CA HIS A 160 -2.99 -4.17 -11.26
C HIS A 160 -2.30 -3.69 -9.99
N TYR A 161 -1.07 -3.20 -10.11
CA TYR A 161 -0.30 -2.77 -8.94
C TYR A 161 -0.91 -1.55 -8.23
N PRO A 162 -1.28 -0.46 -8.93
CA PRO A 162 -2.02 0.65 -8.34
C PRO A 162 -3.34 0.23 -7.68
N LEU A 163 -4.12 -0.66 -8.28
CA LEU A 163 -5.37 -1.15 -7.69
C LEU A 163 -5.13 -1.91 -6.39
N MET A 164 -4.13 -2.80 -6.32
CA MET A 164 -3.80 -3.51 -5.07
C MET A 164 -3.49 -2.54 -3.93
N ILE A 165 -2.71 -1.49 -4.19
CA ILE A 165 -2.38 -0.49 -3.17
C ILE A 165 -3.59 0.37 -2.82
N ALA A 166 -4.43 0.75 -3.80
CA ALA A 166 -5.66 1.50 -3.55
C ALA A 166 -6.63 0.72 -2.64
N LEU A 167 -6.77 -0.59 -2.88
CA LEU A 167 -7.54 -1.50 -2.03
C LEU A 167 -6.94 -1.58 -0.62
N GLU A 168 -5.61 -1.72 -0.51
CA GLU A 168 -4.93 -1.78 0.79
C GLU A 168 -5.17 -0.52 1.62
N LEU A 169 -4.97 0.67 1.05
CA LEU A 169 -5.20 1.96 1.70
C LEU A 169 -6.66 2.11 2.15
N ARG A 170 -7.61 1.73 1.29
CA ARG A 170 -9.04 1.75 1.62
C ARG A 170 -9.35 0.81 2.78
N ASN A 171 -8.86 -0.42 2.74
CA ASN A 171 -9.16 -1.45 3.73
C ASN A 171 -8.54 -1.08 5.09
N LEU A 172 -7.30 -0.62 5.12
CA LEU A 172 -6.63 -0.10 6.32
C LEU A 172 -7.37 1.10 6.91
N SER A 173 -7.88 2.00 6.07
CA SER A 173 -8.71 3.13 6.50
C SER A 173 -10.01 2.66 7.15
N ILE A 174 -10.74 1.72 6.52
CA ILE A 174 -12.00 1.17 7.03
C ILE A 174 -11.84 0.52 8.42
N ILE A 175 -10.77 -0.24 8.64
CA ILE A 175 -10.52 -0.93 9.92
C ILE A 175 -9.82 -0.04 10.97
N ASN A 176 -9.55 1.22 10.65
CA ASN A 176 -8.83 2.19 11.48
C ASN A 176 -7.40 1.76 11.85
N GLU A 177 -6.66 1.20 10.88
CA GLU A 177 -5.24 0.86 11.00
C GLU A 177 -4.33 1.74 10.14
N LEU A 178 -4.89 2.51 9.19
CA LEU A 178 -4.16 3.57 8.48
C LEU A 178 -4.03 4.82 9.36
N GLU A 179 -2.80 5.29 9.56
CA GLU A 179 -2.54 6.51 10.34
C GLU A 179 -2.29 7.71 9.44
N GLU A 180 -1.41 7.55 8.44
CA GLU A 180 -1.08 8.59 7.46
C GLU A 180 -0.42 7.99 6.21
N PRO A 181 -0.39 8.69 5.07
CA PRO A 181 -1.25 9.84 4.78
C PRO A 181 -2.72 9.38 4.67
N LYS A 182 -3.63 10.34 4.50
CA LYS A 182 -4.96 9.99 3.99
C LYS A 182 -4.78 9.36 2.60
N PRO A 183 -5.62 8.40 2.21
CA PRO A 183 -5.50 7.77 0.89
C PRO A 183 -5.49 8.76 -0.28
N GLU A 184 -6.21 9.88 -0.17
CA GLU A 184 -6.25 10.94 -1.18
C GLU A 184 -4.93 11.73 -1.31
N ASP A 185 -4.11 11.71 -0.26
CA ASP A 185 -2.82 12.40 -0.17
C ASP A 185 -1.64 11.43 -0.37
N PHE A 186 -1.92 10.19 -0.83
CA PHE A 186 -0.92 9.16 -1.01
C PHE A 186 0.18 9.55 -2.00
N SER A 187 1.43 9.18 -1.67
CA SER A 187 2.62 9.54 -2.46
C SER A 187 3.66 8.42 -2.60
N GLY A 188 3.34 7.19 -2.18
CA GLY A 188 4.24 6.03 -2.31
C GLY A 188 4.70 5.40 -0.99
N TRP A 189 4.23 5.92 0.14
CA TRP A 189 4.41 5.33 1.45
C TRP A 189 3.18 5.56 2.31
N PHE A 190 2.97 4.71 3.30
CA PHE A 190 1.96 4.91 4.33
C PHE A 190 2.42 4.34 5.67
N LYS A 191 2.01 5.02 6.74
CA LYS A 191 2.17 4.62 8.12
C LYS A 191 0.88 3.99 8.61
N MET A 192 1.04 2.87 9.30
CA MET A 192 -0.06 2.08 9.83
C MET A 192 0.28 1.61 11.23
N LYS A 193 -0.76 1.24 11.97
CA LYS A 193 -0.63 0.71 13.32
C LYS A 193 0.26 -0.52 13.35
N LYS A 194 1.24 -0.53 14.26
CA LYS A 194 2.08 -1.70 14.52
C LYS A 194 1.27 -2.78 15.21
N ILE A 195 1.17 -3.92 14.54
CA ILE A 195 0.59 -5.13 15.09
C ILE A 195 1.69 -5.92 15.81
N VAL A 196 1.55 -6.05 17.13
CA VAL A 196 2.48 -6.83 17.97
C VAL A 196 1.92 -8.22 18.20
N GLY A 197 2.75 -9.23 17.96
CA GLY A 197 2.48 -10.63 18.21
C GLY A 197 3.66 -11.51 17.80
N THR A 198 3.48 -12.82 17.91
CA THR A 198 4.49 -13.83 17.57
C THR A 198 3.95 -14.69 16.42
N HIS A 199 4.76 -14.92 15.39
CA HIS A 199 4.38 -15.86 14.33
C HIS A 199 4.34 -17.28 14.88
N ILE A 200 3.42 -18.10 14.35
CA ILE A 200 3.20 -19.46 14.86
C ILE A 200 4.48 -20.32 14.85
N TRP A 201 5.35 -20.13 13.84
CA TRP A 201 6.58 -20.92 13.68
C TRP A 201 7.69 -20.59 14.67
N ASP A 202 7.56 -19.48 15.38
CA ASP A 202 8.48 -19.16 16.47
C ASP A 202 8.13 -19.93 17.75
N HIS A 203 6.90 -20.46 17.86
CA HIS A 203 6.43 -21.21 19.02
C HIS A 203 6.99 -22.65 19.06
N PRO A 204 7.44 -23.17 20.21
CA PRO A 204 8.02 -24.52 20.31
C PRO A 204 7.12 -25.66 19.83
N LEU A 205 5.80 -25.56 20.04
CA LEU A 205 4.85 -26.59 19.60
C LEU A 205 4.75 -26.70 18.07
N TYR A 206 4.99 -25.61 17.33
CA TYR A 206 4.99 -25.66 15.86
C TYR A 206 6.21 -26.40 15.30
N LYS A 207 7.27 -26.55 16.10
CA LYS A 207 8.48 -27.30 15.71
C LYS A 207 8.34 -28.81 15.93
N ARG A 208 7.24 -29.26 16.52
CA ARG A 208 6.95 -30.70 16.67
C ARG A 208 6.55 -31.31 15.34
N HIS A 209 6.58 -32.64 15.29
CA HIS A 209 6.18 -33.38 14.09
C HIS A 209 4.72 -33.05 13.71
N PRO A 210 4.40 -32.79 12.43
CA PRO A 210 3.05 -32.37 12.02
C PRO A 210 1.92 -33.37 12.33
N PHE A 211 2.26 -34.64 12.55
CA PHE A 211 1.31 -35.70 12.97
C PHE A 211 1.23 -35.91 14.48
N SER A 212 1.99 -35.17 15.28
CA SER A 212 1.85 -35.23 16.73
C SER A 212 0.54 -34.57 17.16
N VAL A 213 -0.12 -35.16 18.16
CA VAL A 213 -1.37 -34.62 18.73
C VAL A 213 -1.17 -33.17 19.18
N ASP A 214 -0.07 -32.89 19.89
CA ASP A 214 0.22 -31.55 20.39
C ASP A 214 0.40 -30.51 19.26
N PHE A 215 1.00 -30.88 18.13
CA PHE A 215 1.11 -29.99 16.97
C PHE A 215 -0.27 -29.70 16.39
N GLN A 216 -1.08 -30.74 16.15
CA GLN A 216 -2.37 -30.59 15.50
C GLN A 216 -3.36 -29.81 16.37
N GLU A 217 -3.40 -30.08 17.67
CA GLU A 217 -4.23 -29.32 18.62
C GLU A 217 -3.83 -27.85 18.69
N PHE A 218 -2.52 -27.58 18.73
CA PHE A 218 -1.98 -26.22 18.73
C PHE A 218 -2.31 -25.47 17.44
N VAL A 219 -2.03 -26.07 16.28
CA VAL A 219 -2.33 -25.47 14.97
C VAL A 219 -3.82 -25.23 14.80
N ARG A 220 -4.66 -26.20 15.20
CA ARG A 220 -6.12 -26.05 15.18
C ARG A 220 -6.58 -24.89 16.05
N ALA A 221 -6.06 -24.75 17.27
CA ALA A 221 -6.40 -23.63 18.14
C ALA A 221 -6.05 -22.27 17.51
N CYS A 222 -4.87 -22.17 16.89
CA CYS A 222 -4.46 -20.98 16.14
C CYS A 222 -5.40 -20.68 14.96
N MET A 223 -5.82 -21.68 14.18
CA MET A 223 -6.76 -21.50 13.06
C MET A 223 -8.12 -20.98 13.54
N HIS A 224 -8.67 -21.54 14.64
CA HIS A 224 -9.94 -21.06 15.19
C HIS A 224 -9.85 -19.64 15.73
N LEU A 225 -8.73 -19.25 16.34
CA LEU A 225 -8.52 -17.86 16.78
C LEU A 225 -8.36 -16.88 15.62
N ALA A 226 -7.65 -17.29 14.56
CA ALA A 226 -7.58 -16.50 13.33
C ALA A 226 -8.98 -16.31 12.72
N MET A 227 -9.78 -17.38 12.66
CA MET A 227 -11.17 -17.32 12.22
C MET A 227 -12.03 -16.38 13.07
N ASP A 228 -11.88 -16.44 14.40
CA ASP A 228 -12.60 -15.57 15.32
C ASP A 228 -12.24 -14.09 15.06
N SER A 229 -10.97 -13.80 14.77
CA SER A 229 -10.53 -12.45 14.39
C SER A 229 -11.09 -12.00 13.03
N ILE A 230 -11.17 -12.89 12.04
CA ILE A 230 -11.79 -12.58 10.74
C ILE A 230 -13.28 -12.25 10.93
N GLU A 231 -14.02 -13.06 11.70
CA GLU A 231 -15.43 -12.80 11.98
C GLU A 231 -15.66 -11.48 12.71
N GLU A 232 -14.79 -11.14 13.68
CA GLU A 232 -14.85 -9.87 14.39
C GLU A 232 -14.70 -8.69 13.41
N ILE A 233 -13.70 -8.74 12.52
CA ILE A 233 -13.46 -7.69 11.54
C ILE A 233 -14.62 -7.57 10.55
N VAL A 234 -15.15 -8.69 10.04
CA VAL A 234 -16.29 -8.63 9.12
C VAL A 234 -17.51 -8.02 9.80
N LYS A 235 -17.84 -8.45 11.02
CA LYS A 235 -19.00 -7.93 11.75
C LYS A 235 -18.85 -6.45 12.13
N LYS A 236 -17.63 -6.04 12.49
CA LYS A 236 -17.36 -4.68 12.98
C LYS A 236 -17.15 -3.66 11.87
N TYR A 237 -16.46 -4.06 10.80
CA TYR A 237 -15.97 -3.14 9.78
C TYR A 237 -16.45 -3.49 8.37
N GLY A 238 -17.08 -4.64 8.17
CA GLY A 238 -17.59 -5.04 6.86
C GLY A 238 -16.49 -5.37 5.84
N VAL A 239 -15.38 -5.96 6.30
CA VAL A 239 -14.23 -6.33 5.46
C VAL A 239 -13.85 -7.78 5.73
N GLU A 240 -13.70 -8.58 4.67
CA GLU A 240 -13.15 -9.93 4.69
C GLU A 240 -11.69 -9.90 4.25
N HIS A 241 -10.82 -10.60 4.98
CA HIS A 241 -9.36 -10.54 4.76
C HIS A 241 -8.88 -11.12 3.43
N CYS A 242 -9.53 -12.18 2.94
CA CYS A 242 -9.17 -12.99 1.75
C CYS A 242 -7.76 -13.61 1.70
N ASP A 243 -6.81 -13.23 2.57
CA ASP A 243 -5.45 -13.84 2.63
C ASP A 243 -4.99 -14.28 4.02
N ALA A 244 -5.92 -14.59 4.93
CA ALA A 244 -5.54 -14.98 6.29
C ALA A 244 -5.02 -16.43 6.30
N HIS A 245 -3.70 -16.57 6.18
CA HIS A 245 -2.94 -17.80 6.44
C HIS A 245 -1.81 -17.47 7.44
N PHE A 246 -1.11 -18.45 8.01
CA PHE A 246 -0.20 -18.20 9.14
C PHE A 246 0.96 -17.23 8.87
N LYS A 247 1.26 -16.88 7.62
CA LYS A 247 2.22 -15.80 7.31
C LYS A 247 1.66 -14.42 7.64
N ASN A 248 0.35 -14.26 7.46
CA ASN A 248 -0.41 -13.03 7.60
C ASN A 248 -1.19 -13.00 8.92
N VAL A 249 -0.80 -13.84 9.88
CA VAL A 249 -1.39 -13.87 11.23
C VAL A 249 -0.28 -13.97 12.26
N VAL A 250 -0.38 -13.15 13.30
CA VAL A 250 0.45 -13.24 14.51
C VAL A 250 -0.42 -13.49 15.73
N PHE A 251 0.16 -14.11 16.74
CA PHE A 251 -0.57 -14.56 17.92
C PHE A 251 0.05 -14.02 19.20
N ASN A 252 -0.80 -13.79 20.20
CA ASN A 252 -0.37 -13.71 21.59
C ASN A 252 -0.54 -15.09 22.22
N PHE A 253 0.41 -15.47 23.08
CA PHE A 253 0.43 -16.76 23.76
C PHE A 253 0.45 -16.57 25.28
N ASP A 254 -0.25 -17.47 25.99
CA ASP A 254 -0.11 -17.70 27.43
C ASP A 254 0.47 -19.10 27.63
N GLY A 255 1.78 -19.17 27.86
CA GLY A 255 2.55 -20.42 27.76
C GLY A 255 2.34 -21.06 26.39
N ASN A 256 1.83 -22.29 26.37
CA ASN A 256 1.57 -23.05 25.15
C ASN A 256 0.22 -22.74 24.49
N LYS A 257 -0.62 -21.90 25.11
CA LYS A 257 -1.98 -21.64 24.63
C LYS A 257 -2.02 -20.36 23.81
N PRO A 258 -2.44 -20.39 22.53
CA PRO A 258 -2.74 -19.16 21.81
C PRO A 258 -3.98 -18.52 22.45
N VAL A 259 -3.94 -17.20 22.67
CA VAL A 259 -5.04 -16.46 23.33
C VAL A 259 -5.67 -15.39 22.46
N ARG A 260 -4.94 -14.90 21.44
CA ARG A 260 -5.44 -13.89 20.51
C ARG A 260 -4.71 -14.00 19.19
N ALA A 261 -5.44 -13.91 18.08
CA ALA A 261 -4.88 -13.71 16.76
C ALA A 261 -4.97 -12.23 16.35
N ARG A 262 -4.05 -11.80 15.48
CA ARG A 262 -4.10 -10.50 14.82
C ARG A 262 -3.71 -10.69 13.36
N LEU A 263 -4.47 -10.06 12.49
CA LEU A 263 -4.34 -10.18 11.05
C LEU A 263 -3.34 -9.14 10.52
N LEU A 264 -2.65 -9.47 9.44
CA LEU A 264 -1.66 -8.63 8.75
C LEU A 264 -1.95 -8.67 7.24
N ASP A 265 -1.51 -7.65 6.52
CA ASP A 265 -1.59 -7.59 5.05
C ASP A 265 -3.03 -7.59 4.48
N TRP A 266 -3.58 -6.38 4.37
CA TRP A 266 -4.95 -6.14 3.91
C TRP A 266 -5.06 -5.89 2.40
N GLY A 267 -3.99 -6.18 1.63
CA GLY A 267 -3.87 -5.79 0.22
C GLY A 267 -4.84 -6.48 -0.73
N ILE A 268 -5.39 -7.65 -0.35
CA ILE A 268 -6.42 -8.35 -1.13
C ILE A 268 -7.74 -8.53 -0.36
N ALA A 269 -7.93 -7.79 0.74
CA ALA A 269 -9.18 -7.84 1.47
C ALA A 269 -10.33 -7.20 0.68
N VAL A 270 -11.54 -7.70 0.88
CA VAL A 270 -12.75 -7.27 0.15
C VAL A 270 -13.83 -6.81 1.10
N LYS A 271 -14.71 -5.93 0.63
CA LYS A 271 -15.95 -5.59 1.33
C LYS A 271 -16.79 -6.86 1.54
N MET A 272 -17.37 -6.98 2.73
CA MET A 272 -18.32 -8.04 3.07
C MET A 272 -19.39 -7.46 4.00
N LYS A 273 -20.64 -7.90 3.83
CA LYS A 273 -21.74 -7.51 4.70
C LYS A 273 -22.15 -8.66 5.60
N TRP A 274 -22.35 -8.38 6.88
CA TRP A 274 -23.11 -9.23 7.79
C TRP A 274 -24.54 -8.71 7.88
N ASP A 275 -25.55 -9.55 7.64
CA ASP A 275 -26.98 -9.16 7.65
C ASP A 275 -27.79 -9.75 8.81
N ASP A 276 -27.10 -10.12 9.90
CA ASP A 276 -27.63 -10.84 11.08
C ASP A 276 -27.94 -12.32 10.86
N SER A 277 -27.84 -12.82 9.63
CA SER A 277 -28.05 -14.24 9.32
C SER A 277 -26.97 -14.85 8.42
N GLN A 278 -26.38 -14.05 7.54
CA GLN A 278 -25.47 -14.48 6.51
C GLN A 278 -24.35 -13.45 6.30
N TYR A 279 -23.21 -13.98 5.87
CA TYR A 279 -22.11 -13.20 5.34
C TYR A 279 -22.26 -13.10 3.82
N ILE A 280 -22.32 -11.88 3.29
CA ILE A 280 -22.52 -11.60 1.88
C ILE A 280 -21.29 -10.89 1.34
N ARG A 281 -20.56 -11.54 0.44
CA ARG A 281 -19.36 -10.96 -0.17
C ARG A 281 -19.73 -9.79 -1.09
N GLY A 282 -18.96 -8.71 -0.99
CA GLY A 282 -19.07 -7.55 -1.87
C GLY A 282 -18.57 -7.83 -3.29
N ASP A 283 -18.47 -6.76 -4.07
CA ASP A 283 -18.19 -6.78 -5.50
C ASP A 283 -16.76 -6.35 -5.86
N ASP A 284 -15.88 -6.21 -4.86
CA ASP A 284 -14.49 -5.81 -5.10
C ASP A 284 -13.80 -6.79 -6.05
N PHE A 285 -13.05 -6.22 -7.00
CA PHE A 285 -12.26 -7.00 -7.94
C PHE A 285 -10.95 -7.44 -7.28
N LEU A 286 -10.66 -8.74 -7.34
CA LEU A 286 -9.41 -9.31 -6.85
C LEU A 286 -8.51 -9.71 -8.01
N ILE A 287 -7.35 -9.05 -8.10
CA ILE A 287 -6.32 -9.38 -9.09
C ILE A 287 -5.65 -10.71 -8.78
N ILE A 288 -5.53 -11.02 -7.49
CA ILE A 288 -4.95 -12.26 -7.00
C ILE A 288 -6.02 -12.99 -6.22
N VAL A 289 -6.49 -14.09 -6.79
CA VAL A 289 -7.38 -15.05 -6.13
C VAL A 289 -6.52 -16.22 -5.69
N PRO A 290 -6.41 -16.50 -4.39
CA PRO A 290 -5.66 -17.66 -3.94
C PRO A 290 -6.29 -18.97 -4.48
N PRO A 291 -5.46 -19.98 -4.85
CA PRO A 291 -5.90 -21.10 -5.70
C PRO A 291 -6.99 -22.00 -5.09
N TYR A 292 -7.19 -21.96 -3.77
CA TYR A 292 -8.22 -22.74 -3.08
C TYR A 292 -9.44 -21.93 -2.66
N GLN A 293 -9.56 -20.67 -3.11
CA GLN A 293 -10.70 -19.82 -2.82
C GLN A 293 -11.63 -19.74 -4.02
N ASP A 294 -12.90 -20.09 -3.82
CA ASP A 294 -13.97 -19.75 -4.76
C ASP A 294 -14.49 -18.35 -4.39
N ILE A 295 -13.89 -17.32 -5.02
CA ILE A 295 -14.23 -15.92 -4.77
C ILE A 295 -15.24 -15.45 -5.81
N ARG A 296 -16.49 -15.26 -5.36
CA ARG A 296 -17.55 -14.69 -6.19
C ARG A 296 -18.22 -13.52 -5.48
N ALA A 297 -18.41 -12.44 -6.22
CA ALA A 297 -19.24 -11.33 -5.78
C ALA A 297 -20.65 -11.82 -5.45
N GLY A 298 -21.23 -11.34 -4.35
CA GLY A 298 -22.57 -11.72 -3.90
C GLY A 298 -22.67 -13.13 -3.31
N ALA A 299 -21.57 -13.87 -3.17
CA ALA A 299 -21.57 -15.16 -2.48
C ALA A 299 -22.10 -15.01 -1.05
N LYS A 300 -22.99 -15.92 -0.66
CA LYS A 300 -23.62 -15.93 0.66
C LYS A 300 -23.15 -17.14 1.46
N TYR A 301 -22.75 -16.89 2.70
CA TYR A 301 -22.31 -17.92 3.62
C TYR A 301 -23.16 -17.87 4.90
N SER A 302 -23.64 -19.03 5.34
CA SER A 302 -24.09 -19.15 6.73
C SER A 302 -22.88 -19.04 7.66
N PRO A 303 -23.06 -18.77 8.96
CA PRO A 303 -21.94 -18.76 9.90
C PRO A 303 -21.14 -20.07 9.90
N SER A 304 -21.82 -21.21 9.79
CA SER A 304 -21.14 -22.50 9.72
C SER A 304 -20.34 -22.68 8.43
N SER A 305 -20.89 -22.28 7.27
CA SER A 305 -20.18 -22.43 6.00
C SER A 305 -19.01 -21.45 5.87
N PHE A 306 -19.15 -20.23 6.40
CA PHE A 306 -18.10 -19.22 6.43
C PHE A 306 -16.88 -19.70 7.22
N ARG A 307 -17.10 -20.24 8.43
CA ARG A 307 -16.02 -20.80 9.26
C ARG A 307 -15.36 -22.01 8.62
N ARG A 308 -16.16 -22.94 8.07
CA ARG A 308 -15.62 -24.14 7.40
C ARG A 308 -14.77 -23.78 6.19
N TYR A 309 -15.19 -22.77 5.41
CA TYR A 309 -14.43 -22.24 4.28
C TYR A 309 -13.05 -21.75 4.71
N TRP A 310 -12.97 -20.88 5.72
CA TRP A 310 -11.73 -20.29 6.19
C TRP A 310 -10.80 -21.29 6.88
N ILE A 311 -11.35 -22.21 7.69
CA ILE A 311 -10.54 -23.28 8.29
C ILE A 311 -9.99 -24.20 7.20
N ALA A 312 -10.81 -24.60 6.22
CA ALA A 312 -10.34 -25.43 5.10
C ALA A 312 -9.26 -24.71 4.29
N TRP A 313 -9.41 -23.40 4.07
CA TRP A 313 -8.39 -22.56 3.45
C TRP A 313 -7.07 -22.61 4.22
N MET A 314 -7.09 -22.31 5.53
CA MET A 314 -5.89 -22.33 6.36
C MET A 314 -5.22 -23.70 6.41
N VAL A 315 -5.99 -24.79 6.54
CA VAL A 315 -5.48 -26.18 6.52
C VAL A 315 -4.75 -26.46 5.20
N LYS A 316 -5.33 -26.10 4.05
CA LYS A 316 -4.70 -26.29 2.73
C LYS A 316 -3.41 -25.48 2.58
N THR A 317 -3.42 -24.22 3.00
CA THR A 317 -2.21 -23.39 2.95
C THR A 317 -1.09 -23.88 3.86
N GLU A 318 -1.45 -24.42 5.04
CA GLU A 318 -0.47 -24.99 5.96
C GLU A 318 0.10 -26.30 5.41
N TYR A 319 -0.75 -27.13 4.81
CA TYR A 319 -0.31 -28.31 4.08
C TYR A 319 0.72 -27.96 2.99
N ASP A 320 0.41 -26.99 2.12
CA ASP A 320 1.32 -26.54 1.07
C ASP A 320 2.64 -25.98 1.62
N ALA A 321 2.58 -25.28 2.75
CA ALA A 321 3.77 -24.75 3.42
C ALA A 321 4.66 -25.87 3.98
N LEU A 322 4.07 -26.85 4.67
CA LEU A 322 4.79 -28.02 5.20
C LEU A 322 5.38 -28.88 4.08
N TRP A 323 4.62 -29.05 3.00
CA TRP A 323 5.07 -29.73 1.79
C TRP A 323 6.30 -29.06 1.18
N SER A 324 6.19 -27.75 0.92
CA SER A 324 7.23 -26.98 0.24
C SER A 324 8.54 -26.96 1.04
N ARG A 325 8.45 -27.11 2.36
CA ARG A 325 9.58 -27.23 3.28
C ARG A 325 10.12 -28.66 3.42
N ARG A 326 9.52 -29.64 2.73
CA ARG A 326 9.84 -31.07 2.83
C ARG A 326 9.67 -31.62 4.26
N ALA A 327 8.74 -31.03 5.04
CA ALA A 327 8.41 -31.50 6.38
C ALA A 327 7.48 -32.71 6.37
N ILE A 328 6.78 -32.93 5.26
CA ILE A 328 5.83 -34.03 5.03
C ILE A 328 5.93 -34.55 3.58
N THR A 329 5.51 -35.79 3.34
CA THR A 329 5.43 -36.45 2.02
C THR A 329 4.04 -36.38 1.38
N GLU A 330 3.85 -36.91 0.15
CA GLU A 330 2.52 -37.04 -0.51
C GLU A 330 1.50 -37.78 0.29
N THR A 331 1.96 -38.91 0.82
CA THR A 331 1.14 -39.79 1.64
C THR A 331 0.71 -39.07 2.92
N ASP A 332 1.64 -38.37 3.56
CA ASP A 332 1.38 -37.54 4.74
C ASP A 332 0.39 -36.42 4.43
N GLY A 333 0.55 -35.77 3.29
CA GLY A 333 -0.34 -34.73 2.82
C GLY A 333 -1.77 -35.17 2.63
N LYS A 334 -1.94 -36.31 1.96
CA LYS A 334 -3.25 -36.94 1.80
C LYS A 334 -3.87 -37.27 3.15
N ALA A 335 -3.07 -37.74 4.12
CA ALA A 335 -3.55 -37.99 5.47
C ALA A 335 -3.99 -36.70 6.20
N PHE A 336 -3.25 -35.60 6.05
CA PHE A 336 -3.59 -34.30 6.66
C PHE A 336 -4.92 -33.73 6.13
N LEU A 337 -5.21 -33.96 4.84
CA LEU A 337 -6.42 -33.51 4.17
C LEU A 337 -7.59 -34.51 4.22
N GLN A 338 -7.38 -35.72 4.77
CA GLN A 338 -8.35 -36.81 4.73
C GLN A 338 -9.58 -36.56 5.61
N ASP A 339 -9.42 -35.87 6.73
CA ASP A 339 -10.51 -35.54 7.66
C ASP A 339 -10.50 -34.05 8.00
N LEU A 340 -11.23 -33.27 7.20
CA LEU A 340 -11.48 -31.85 7.49
C LEU A 340 -12.43 -31.64 8.68
N ASP A 341 -13.25 -32.63 9.05
CA ASP A 341 -14.21 -32.49 10.14
C ASP A 341 -13.53 -32.38 11.50
N TRP A 342 -12.38 -33.05 11.70
CA TRP A 342 -11.54 -32.84 12.88
C TRP A 342 -11.13 -31.38 13.08
N TRP A 343 -10.76 -30.70 11.99
CA TRP A 343 -10.31 -29.30 12.01
C TRP A 343 -11.45 -28.33 12.32
N TYR A 344 -12.70 -28.69 12.00
CA TYR A 344 -13.86 -27.86 12.31
C TYR A 344 -14.30 -27.93 13.76
N ARG A 345 -13.87 -28.94 14.52
CA ARG A 345 -14.15 -29.03 15.97
C ARG A 345 -13.35 -27.96 16.70
N ARG A 346 -14.02 -27.16 17.53
CA ARG A 346 -13.32 -26.20 18.40
C ARG A 346 -12.45 -26.98 19.40
N PRO A 347 -11.21 -26.54 19.65
CA PRO A 347 -10.34 -27.10 20.67
C PRO A 347 -10.85 -26.84 22.09
#